data_AF-A0AAW0MUZ0-F1
#
_entry.id   AF-A0AAW0MUZ0-F1
#
_cell.length_a   1.000
_cell.length_b   1.000
_cell.length_c   1.000
_cell.angle_alpha   90.00
_cell.angle_beta   90.00
_cell.angle_gamma   90.00
#
_symmetry.space_group_name_H-M   'P 1'
#
loop_
_entity.id
_entity.type
_entity.pdbx_description
1 polymer ?
#
loop_
_entity_poly.entity_id
_entity_poly.type
_entity_poly.pdbx_seq_one_letter_code
_entity_poly.pdbx_strand_id
1 'polypeptide(L)'
;MAFEIVEQECQLQFLRPTQTRWSSLFLAVERVAHIQKEQGEAAIRNVCTALKIKMFTPAEFGFLAEYTAVMKPVAMTLNILQGEKLDLTCKVCRPLVTALLNGFQKRFGDAMVEPELIAAAILLPKFRTFWTAKEHILKADTDNDDDSTDSSHSDEDDFFASMRSGIPQAGERERYLSCPSSESMDLLHTFPHIKKLSLKINTGLPASAACERLFSHAGLLFTAKCSQQES
;
A
#
# COMPACT_ATOMS: atom_id res chain seq x y z
N MET A 1 -20.49 -24.06 1.41
CA MET A 1 -20.70 -25.15 2.38
C MET A 1 -20.43 -24.74 3.82
N ALA A 2 -19.19 -24.63 4.32
CA ALA A 2 -18.99 -24.37 5.76
C ALA A 2 -19.49 -23.00 6.24
N PHE A 3 -19.28 -21.96 5.43
CA PHE A 3 -19.77 -20.60 5.69
C PHE A 3 -21.31 -20.52 5.77
N GLU A 4 -22.00 -21.16 4.82
CA GLU A 4 -23.48 -21.16 4.73
C GLU A 4 -24.13 -21.88 5.91
N ILE A 5 -23.51 -22.96 6.39
CA ILE A 5 -24.00 -23.74 7.55
C ILE A 5 -23.92 -22.91 8.83
N VAL A 6 -22.84 -22.15 9.04
CA VAL A 6 -22.73 -21.24 10.19
C VAL A 6 -23.75 -20.12 10.09
N GLU A 7 -23.96 -19.57 8.89
CA GLU A 7 -24.95 -18.52 8.69
C GLU A 7 -26.37 -19.02 8.99
N GLN A 8 -26.71 -20.25 8.60
CA GLN A 8 -27.99 -20.87 8.90
C GLN A 8 -28.18 -21.17 10.39
N GLU A 9 -27.17 -21.73 11.07
CA GLU A 9 -27.28 -22.19 12.46
C GLU A 9 -27.09 -21.05 13.48
N CYS A 10 -26.21 -20.10 13.18
CA CYS A 10 -25.82 -19.05 14.11
C CYS A 10 -26.30 -17.65 13.70
N GLN A 11 -26.94 -17.49 12.53
CA GLN A 11 -27.36 -16.20 11.96
C GLN A 11 -26.20 -15.19 11.84
N LEU A 12 -24.98 -15.69 11.65
CA LEU A 12 -23.75 -14.88 11.67
C LEU A 12 -22.87 -15.19 10.47
N GLN A 13 -22.39 -14.14 9.80
CA GLN A 13 -21.46 -14.25 8.68
C GLN A 13 -20.00 -14.13 9.12
N PHE A 14 -19.17 -15.07 8.69
CA PHE A 14 -17.71 -14.92 8.74
C PHE A 14 -17.20 -14.02 7.62
N LEU A 15 -16.18 -13.21 7.90
CA LEU A 15 -15.47 -12.51 6.82
C LEU A 15 -14.71 -13.56 5.99
N ARG A 16 -14.86 -13.51 4.66
CA ARG A 16 -14.15 -14.45 3.77
C ARG A 16 -12.63 -14.31 3.98
N PRO A 17 -11.92 -15.40 4.33
CA PRO A 17 -10.47 -15.33 4.44
C PRO A 17 -9.85 -15.02 3.08
N THR A 18 -9.01 -13.99 3.02
CA THR A 18 -8.14 -13.72 1.89
C THR A 18 -6.69 -13.88 2.36
N GLN A 19 -5.84 -14.55 1.57
CA GLN A 19 -4.44 -14.82 1.92
C GLN A 19 -3.63 -13.56 2.26
N THR A 20 -4.06 -12.41 1.75
CA THR A 20 -3.41 -11.10 1.93
C THR A 20 -3.81 -10.37 3.21
N ARG A 21 -4.77 -10.88 3.99
CA ARG A 21 -5.23 -10.23 5.23
C ARG A 21 -4.98 -11.14 6.43
N TRP A 22 -3.90 -10.85 7.16
CA TRP A 22 -3.58 -11.46 8.45
C TRP A 22 -4.71 -11.32 9.48
N SER A 23 -5.63 -10.36 9.28
CA SER A 23 -6.84 -10.21 10.10
C SER A 23 -7.86 -11.33 9.92
N SER A 24 -7.84 -12.07 8.81
CA SER A 24 -8.87 -13.09 8.53
C SER A 24 -8.89 -14.21 9.58
N LEU A 25 -7.72 -14.69 10.01
CA LEU A 25 -7.62 -15.70 11.07
C LEU A 25 -8.10 -15.13 12.41
N PHE A 26 -7.65 -13.93 12.78
CA PHE A 26 -8.10 -13.26 14.01
C PHE A 26 -9.62 -13.08 14.04
N LEU A 27 -10.21 -12.58 12.95
CA LEU A 27 -11.64 -12.34 12.83
C LEU A 27 -12.45 -13.64 12.87
N ALA A 28 -11.92 -14.74 12.30
CA ALA A 28 -12.53 -16.05 12.40
C ALA A 28 -12.51 -16.58 13.84
N VAL A 29 -11.37 -16.49 14.52
CA VAL A 29 -11.25 -16.94 15.92
C VAL A 29 -12.10 -16.09 16.87
N GLU A 30 -12.06 -14.76 16.72
CA GLU A 30 -12.90 -13.83 17.49
C GLU A 30 -14.38 -14.14 17.31
N ARG A 31 -14.81 -14.48 16.09
CA ARG A 31 -16.21 -14.84 15.80
C ARG A 31 -16.60 -16.17 16.44
N VAL A 32 -15.74 -17.19 16.42
CA VAL A 32 -15.98 -18.47 17.12
C VAL A 32 -16.13 -18.23 18.62
N ALA A 33 -15.21 -17.45 19.22
CA ALA A 33 -15.29 -17.09 20.64
C ALA A 33 -16.57 -16.29 20.98
N HIS A 34 -17.01 -15.42 20.07
CA HIS A 34 -18.25 -14.65 20.22
C HIS A 34 -19.50 -15.53 20.16
N ILE A 35 -19.57 -16.47 19.21
CA ILE A 35 -20.69 -17.44 19.12
C ILE A 35 -20.77 -18.26 20.41
N GLN A 36 -19.63 -18.74 20.91
CA GLN A 36 -19.59 -19.49 22.17
C GLN A 36 -20.13 -18.65 23.34
N LYS A 37 -19.79 -17.36 23.40
CA LYS A 37 -20.19 -16.46 24.49
C LYS A 37 -21.68 -16.10 24.45
N GLU A 38 -22.22 -15.79 23.26
CA GLU A 38 -23.59 -15.32 23.09
C GLU A 38 -24.62 -16.45 22.97
N GLN A 39 -24.29 -17.51 22.22
CA GLN A 39 -25.22 -18.59 21.88
C GLN A 39 -24.89 -19.91 22.61
N GLY A 40 -23.78 -19.94 23.35
CA GLY A 40 -23.35 -21.10 24.13
C GLY A 40 -22.72 -22.22 23.30
N GLU A 41 -22.23 -23.25 23.98
CA GLU A 41 -21.57 -24.39 23.33
C GLU A 41 -22.49 -25.22 22.44
N ALA A 42 -23.81 -25.17 22.66
CA ALA A 42 -24.78 -25.91 21.87
C ALA A 42 -24.79 -25.49 20.39
N ALA A 43 -24.70 -24.19 20.11
CA ALA A 43 -24.63 -23.67 18.75
C ALA A 43 -23.37 -24.16 18.02
N ILE A 44 -22.21 -24.10 18.67
CA ILE A 44 -20.97 -24.63 18.08
C ILE A 44 -21.06 -26.14 17.88
N ARG A 45 -21.75 -26.87 18.77
CA ARG A 45 -21.93 -28.32 18.65
C ARG A 45 -22.74 -28.68 17.41
N ASN A 46 -23.82 -27.93 17.14
CA ASN A 46 -24.65 -28.12 15.95
C ASN A 46 -23.82 -27.89 14.68
N VAL A 47 -23.03 -26.80 14.65
CA VAL A 47 -22.13 -26.48 13.54
C VAL A 47 -21.07 -27.57 13.35
N CYS A 48 -20.37 -27.98 14.40
CA CYS A 48 -19.37 -29.06 14.33
C CYS A 48 -19.99 -30.38 13.85
N THR A 49 -21.21 -30.69 14.28
CA THR A 49 -21.94 -31.89 13.85
C THR A 49 -22.31 -31.82 12.37
N ALA A 50 -22.88 -30.69 11.93
CA ALA A 50 -23.25 -30.46 10.54
C ALA A 50 -22.03 -30.50 9.60
N LEU A 51 -20.88 -29.97 10.06
CA LEU A 51 -19.61 -29.99 9.32
C LEU A 51 -18.83 -31.30 9.46
N LYS A 52 -19.27 -32.22 10.32
CA LYS A 52 -18.58 -33.47 10.67
C LYS A 52 -17.15 -33.23 11.21
N ILE A 53 -16.98 -32.18 12.00
CA ILE A 53 -15.71 -31.79 12.62
C ILE A 53 -15.75 -32.14 14.11
N LYS A 54 -14.61 -32.56 14.66
CA LYS A 54 -14.46 -32.81 16.10
C LYS A 54 -14.77 -31.54 16.89
N MET A 55 -15.52 -31.69 17.97
CA MET A 55 -15.85 -30.59 18.87
C MET A 55 -14.60 -30.09 19.60
N PHE A 56 -14.52 -28.78 19.80
CA PHE A 56 -13.48 -28.16 20.61
C PHE A 56 -13.58 -28.62 22.07
N THR A 57 -12.42 -28.83 22.68
CA THR A 57 -12.25 -29.10 24.10
C THR A 57 -12.33 -27.81 24.91
N PRO A 58 -12.62 -27.88 26.22
CA PRO A 58 -12.61 -26.70 27.09
C PRO A 58 -11.27 -25.95 27.07
N ALA A 59 -10.15 -26.69 26.97
CA ALA A 59 -8.82 -26.11 26.88
C ALA A 59 -8.60 -25.34 25.56
N GLU A 60 -9.07 -25.88 24.43
CA GLU A 60 -9.01 -25.19 23.14
C GLU A 60 -9.85 -23.92 23.15
N PHE A 61 -11.04 -23.93 23.75
CA PHE A 61 -11.83 -22.72 23.92
C PHE A 61 -11.14 -21.67 24.80
N GLY A 62 -10.51 -22.09 25.90
CA GLY A 62 -9.67 -21.22 26.73
C GLY A 62 -8.55 -20.58 25.93
N PHE A 63 -7.84 -21.36 25.11
CA PHE A 63 -6.80 -20.87 24.22
C PHE A 63 -7.33 -19.86 23.19
N LEU A 64 -8.47 -20.11 22.55
CA LEU A 64 -9.06 -19.17 21.59
C LEU A 64 -9.44 -17.84 22.25
N ALA A 65 -9.91 -17.87 23.50
CA ALA A 65 -10.21 -16.66 24.27
C ALA A 65 -8.94 -15.85 24.58
N GLU A 66 -7.88 -16.52 25.05
CA GLU A 66 -6.58 -15.89 25.30
C GLU A 66 -5.96 -15.32 24.02
N TYR A 67 -5.97 -16.09 22.93
CA TYR A 67 -5.51 -15.65 21.62
C TYR A 67 -6.24 -14.38 21.17
N THR A 68 -7.57 -14.35 21.32
CA THR A 68 -8.37 -13.17 20.96
C THR A 68 -7.97 -11.97 21.80
N ALA A 69 -7.75 -12.14 23.11
CA ALA A 69 -7.32 -11.05 23.99
C ALA A 69 -5.94 -10.48 23.60
N VAL A 70 -4.98 -11.35 23.30
CA VAL A 70 -3.61 -10.97 22.90
C VAL A 70 -3.59 -10.31 21.51
N MET A 71 -4.35 -10.85 20.56
CA MET A 71 -4.32 -10.38 19.18
C MET A 71 -5.20 -9.15 18.92
N LYS A 72 -6.19 -8.87 19.78
CA LYS A 72 -7.07 -7.70 19.66
C LYS A 72 -6.32 -6.37 19.51
N PRO A 73 -5.34 -5.98 20.35
CA PRO A 73 -4.60 -4.73 20.15
C PRO A 73 -3.82 -4.70 18.83
N VAL A 74 -3.31 -5.84 18.36
CA VAL A 74 -2.61 -5.95 17.07
C VAL A 74 -3.58 -5.76 15.91
N ALA A 75 -4.75 -6.41 15.96
CA ALA A 75 -5.79 -6.26 14.95
C ALA A 75 -6.33 -4.83 14.88
N MET A 76 -6.58 -4.19 16.04
CA MET A 76 -6.98 -2.78 16.12
C MET A 76 -5.91 -1.86 15.54
N THR A 77 -4.63 -2.10 15.86
CA THR A 77 -3.52 -1.29 15.33
C THR A 77 -3.36 -1.47 13.83
N LEU A 78 -3.46 -2.70 13.32
CA LEU A 78 -3.46 -2.95 11.89
C LEU A 78 -4.64 -2.24 11.20
N ASN A 79 -5.83 -2.24 11.79
CA ASN A 79 -6.96 -1.53 11.24
C ASN A 79 -6.74 -0.01 11.20
N ILE A 80 -6.09 0.57 12.23
CA ILE A 80 -5.66 1.97 12.26
C ILE A 80 -4.62 2.25 11.16
N LEU A 81 -3.63 1.38 10.99
CA LEU A 81 -2.58 1.55 9.98
C LEU A 81 -3.08 1.32 8.55
N GLN A 82 -4.10 0.48 8.38
CA GLN A 82 -4.66 0.10 7.08
C GLN A 82 -5.83 1.00 6.62
N GLY A 83 -6.41 1.83 7.49
CA GLY A 83 -7.66 2.52 7.19
C GLY A 83 -7.63 4.01 7.52
N GLU A 84 -7.73 4.85 6.48
CA GLU A 84 -8.83 5.79 6.17
C GLU A 84 -9.51 6.65 7.28
N LYS A 85 -9.23 6.47 8.58
CA LYS A 85 -9.59 7.39 9.67
C LYS A 85 -8.76 7.05 10.92
N LEU A 86 -7.73 7.86 11.16
CA LEU A 86 -6.99 7.89 12.41
C LEU A 86 -7.89 8.43 13.52
N ASP A 87 -8.37 7.55 14.39
CA ASP A 87 -8.82 7.98 15.73
C ASP A 87 -7.67 7.77 16.72
N LEU A 88 -6.83 8.81 16.85
CA LEU A 88 -5.63 8.86 17.70
C LEU A 88 -5.95 8.78 19.21
N THR A 89 -7.21 8.56 19.57
CA THR A 89 -7.71 8.47 20.96
C THR A 89 -7.51 7.09 21.59
N CYS A 90 -7.05 6.07 20.85
CA CYS A 90 -6.83 4.73 21.38
C CYS A 90 -5.63 4.65 22.35
N LYS A 91 -5.86 4.91 23.63
CA LYS A 91 -4.85 4.86 24.71
C LYS A 91 -4.17 3.49 24.84
N VAL A 92 -4.86 2.40 24.47
CA VAL A 92 -4.37 1.01 24.55
C VAL A 92 -3.22 0.75 23.58
N CYS A 93 -3.24 1.38 22.41
CA CYS A 93 -2.27 1.11 21.35
C CYS A 93 -1.02 2.00 21.42
N ARG A 94 -0.91 2.92 22.40
CA ARG A 94 0.20 3.88 22.47
C ARG A 94 1.58 3.20 22.49
N PRO A 95 1.85 2.17 23.32
CA PRO A 95 3.16 1.50 23.31
C PRO A 95 3.50 0.86 21.95
N LEU A 96 2.49 0.29 21.28
CA LEU A 96 2.67 -0.35 19.98
C LEU A 96 2.88 0.69 18.86
N VAL A 97 2.10 1.77 18.87
CA VAL A 97 2.31 2.91 17.97
C VAL A 97 3.70 3.50 18.16
N THR A 98 4.17 3.68 19.41
CA THR A 98 5.54 4.14 19.69
C THR A 98 6.58 3.15 19.19
N ALA A 99 6.41 1.85 19.43
CA ALA A 99 7.34 0.83 18.94
C ALA A 99 7.42 0.82 17.40
N LEU A 100 6.28 0.99 16.72
CA LEU A 100 6.21 1.06 15.26
C LEU A 100 6.86 2.33 14.72
N LEU A 101 6.55 3.50 15.28
CA LEU A 101 7.19 4.77 14.90
C LEU A 101 8.70 4.69 15.09
N ASN A 102 9.17 4.12 16.22
CA ASN A 102 10.59 3.89 16.46
C ASN A 102 11.19 2.91 15.46
N GLY A 103 10.48 1.84 15.11
CA GLY A 103 10.90 0.87 14.11
C GLY A 103 11.01 1.48 12.71
N PHE A 104 10.04 2.31 12.31
CA PHE A 104 10.08 3.06 11.07
C PHE A 104 11.25 4.04 11.06
N GLN A 105 11.42 4.83 12.12
CA GLN A 105 12.54 5.78 12.23
C GLN A 105 13.89 5.06 12.19
N LYS A 106 14.02 3.92 12.88
CA LYS A 106 15.26 3.15 12.89
C LYS A 106 15.61 2.56 11.52
N ARG A 107 14.60 2.14 10.74
CA ARG A 107 14.80 1.44 9.47
C ARG A 107 14.81 2.36 8.26
N PHE A 108 14.05 3.44 8.28
CA PHE A 108 13.83 4.35 7.16
C PHE A 108 14.17 5.81 7.49
N GLY A 109 14.71 6.09 8.68
CA GLY A 109 15.03 7.47 9.09
C GLY A 109 15.98 8.16 8.12
N ASP A 110 16.99 7.45 7.63
CA ASP A 110 17.93 7.99 6.64
C ASP A 110 17.23 8.28 5.30
N ALA A 111 16.37 7.38 4.85
CA ALA A 111 15.55 7.54 3.65
C ALA A 111 14.55 8.72 3.75
N MET A 112 14.04 9.02 4.95
CA MET A 112 13.15 10.17 5.19
C MET A 112 13.88 11.52 5.15
N VAL A 113 15.21 11.52 5.14
CA VAL A 113 16.04 12.72 5.01
C VAL A 113 16.54 12.91 3.58
N GLU A 114 16.53 11.86 2.76
CA GLU A 114 17.00 11.85 1.38
C GLU A 114 16.18 12.81 0.49
N PRO A 115 16.81 13.82 -0.14
CA PRO A 115 16.12 14.84 -0.93
C PRO A 115 15.29 14.26 -2.09
N GLU A 116 15.80 13.23 -2.76
CA GLU A 116 15.11 12.60 -3.89
C GLU A 116 13.83 11.90 -3.46
N LEU A 117 13.86 11.18 -2.33
CA LEU A 117 12.67 10.53 -1.77
C LEU A 117 11.66 11.54 -1.23
N ILE A 118 12.14 12.64 -0.65
CA ILE A 118 11.26 13.74 -0.22
C ILE A 118 10.60 14.40 -1.45
N ALA A 119 11.36 14.67 -2.52
CA ALA A 119 10.81 15.21 -3.76
C ALA A 119 9.78 14.24 -4.39
N ALA A 120 10.10 12.95 -4.46
CA ALA A 120 9.23 11.89 -4.94
C ALA A 120 7.87 11.91 -4.22
N ALA A 121 7.91 11.96 -2.88
CA ALA A 121 6.73 12.00 -2.05
C ALA A 121 5.95 13.32 -2.18
N ILE A 122 6.61 14.48 -2.30
CA ILE A 122 5.92 15.76 -2.52
C ILE A 122 5.19 15.76 -3.88
N LEU A 123 5.74 15.11 -4.91
CA LEU A 123 5.15 15.03 -6.25
C LEU A 123 3.93 14.09 -6.35
N LEU A 124 3.58 13.39 -5.26
CA LEU A 124 2.37 12.58 -5.17
C LEU A 124 1.22 13.41 -4.58
N PRO A 125 0.08 13.58 -5.30
CA PRO A 125 -1.05 14.41 -4.86
C PRO A 125 -1.57 14.08 -3.46
N LYS A 126 -1.48 12.82 -3.04
CA LYS A 126 -1.89 12.32 -1.72
C LYS A 126 -1.04 12.84 -0.56
N PHE A 127 0.24 13.09 -0.77
CA PHE A 127 1.17 13.42 0.30
C PHE A 127 1.54 14.90 0.30
N ARG A 128 1.95 15.42 -0.88
CA ARG A 128 2.42 16.81 -1.04
C ARG A 128 3.29 17.23 0.15
N THR A 129 2.93 18.31 0.84
CA THR A 129 3.69 18.83 1.99
C THR A 129 2.97 18.63 3.33
N PHE A 130 1.86 17.88 3.38
CA PHE A 130 1.13 17.62 4.63
C PHE A 130 1.96 16.92 5.71
N TRP A 131 3.03 16.23 5.31
CA TRP A 131 3.89 15.43 6.17
C TRP A 131 5.28 16.06 6.41
N THR A 132 5.62 17.18 5.74
CA THR A 132 6.97 17.75 5.78
C THR A 132 7.00 19.26 5.58
N ALA A 133 7.85 19.96 6.34
CA ALA A 133 8.13 21.38 6.15
C ALA A 133 9.20 21.66 5.06
N LYS A 134 9.74 20.60 4.43
CA LYS A 134 10.86 20.70 3.47
C LYS A 134 10.39 20.96 2.03
N GLU A 135 9.46 21.90 1.85
CA GLU A 135 8.86 22.18 0.54
C GLU A 135 9.88 22.68 -0.49
N HIS A 136 10.97 23.31 -0.02
CA HIS A 136 12.04 23.89 -0.83
C HIS A 136 12.91 22.86 -1.57
N ILE A 137 12.74 21.56 -1.32
CA ILE A 137 13.54 20.49 -1.95
C ILE A 137 13.23 20.32 -3.44
N LEU A 138 12.05 20.72 -3.91
CA LEU A 138 11.69 20.73 -5.33
C LEU A 138 12.46 21.74 -6.20
N LYS A 139 13.63 22.23 -5.76
CA LYS A 139 14.46 23.23 -6.46
C LYS A 139 15.56 22.63 -7.34
N ALA A 140 15.64 21.31 -7.48
CA ALA A 140 16.86 20.66 -7.96
C ALA A 140 17.02 20.54 -9.50
N ASP A 141 16.01 20.80 -10.33
CA ASP A 141 16.11 20.64 -11.80
C ASP A 141 15.53 21.85 -12.57
N THR A 142 15.97 23.08 -12.26
CA THR A 142 15.66 24.25 -13.11
C THR A 142 16.75 24.58 -14.14
N ASP A 143 17.84 23.82 -14.23
CA ASP A 143 18.91 24.10 -15.18
C ASP A 143 19.17 22.92 -16.13
N ASN A 144 18.87 23.16 -17.41
CA ASN A 144 19.32 22.47 -18.63
C ASN A 144 18.72 21.08 -18.95
N ASP A 145 17.66 21.11 -19.77
CA ASP A 145 17.57 20.26 -20.98
C ASP A 145 16.87 21.11 -22.04
N ASP A 146 17.65 22.04 -22.63
CA ASP A 146 17.41 22.53 -23.97
C ASP A 146 17.86 21.41 -24.92
N ASP A 147 16.93 20.52 -25.30
CA ASP A 147 17.11 19.71 -26.49
C ASP A 147 15.85 19.83 -27.35
N SER A 148 16.04 20.63 -28.39
CA SER A 148 15.18 20.71 -29.54
C SER A 148 15.39 19.47 -30.41
N THR A 149 14.34 19.09 -31.16
CA THR A 149 14.31 18.07 -32.23
C THR A 149 14.14 16.62 -31.71
N ASP A 150 13.06 15.90 -31.98
CA ASP A 150 12.63 15.53 -33.33
C ASP A 150 11.11 15.23 -33.43
N SER A 151 10.65 15.48 -34.64
CA SER A 151 9.32 15.54 -35.20
C SER A 151 8.57 14.20 -35.27
N SER A 152 7.28 14.23 -34.95
CA SER A 152 6.29 13.26 -35.44
C SER A 152 5.07 14.05 -35.91
N HIS A 153 4.96 14.14 -37.23
CA HIS A 153 3.92 14.81 -38.02
C HIS A 153 2.49 14.50 -37.52
N SER A 154 1.74 15.54 -37.18
CA SER A 154 0.27 15.53 -37.21
C SER A 154 -0.16 16.95 -37.57
N ASP A 155 -0.65 17.10 -38.79
CA ASP A 155 -1.23 18.33 -39.32
C ASP A 155 -2.36 18.79 -38.41
N GLU A 156 -2.23 20.00 -37.89
CA GLU A 156 -3.22 21.06 -37.76
C GLU A 156 -2.49 22.20 -37.02
N ASP A 157 -2.29 23.34 -37.67
CA ASP A 157 -1.70 24.53 -37.05
C ASP A 157 -2.50 24.94 -35.80
N ASP A 158 -2.06 24.52 -34.62
CA ASP A 158 -2.62 24.95 -33.34
C ASP A 158 -2.21 26.41 -33.11
N PHE A 159 -2.94 27.32 -33.76
CA PHE A 159 -2.86 28.78 -33.67
C PHE A 159 -2.80 29.29 -32.21
N PHE A 160 -3.26 28.49 -31.25
CA PHE A 160 -3.26 28.79 -29.82
C PHE A 160 -2.07 28.18 -29.04
N ALA A 161 -1.14 27.46 -29.67
CA ALA A 161 0.07 26.94 -29.01
C ALA A 161 0.88 28.09 -28.36
N SER A 162 0.93 29.24 -29.02
CA SER A 162 1.53 30.48 -28.48
C SER A 162 0.83 30.99 -27.22
N MET A 163 -0.50 30.83 -27.12
CA MET A 163 -1.27 31.19 -25.91
C MET A 163 -1.11 30.19 -24.75
N ARG A 164 -0.74 28.93 -25.01
CA ARG A 164 -0.44 27.95 -23.94
C ARG A 164 0.92 28.18 -23.28
N SER A 165 1.85 28.88 -23.95
CA SER A 165 3.11 29.32 -23.33
C SER A 165 2.91 30.38 -22.22
N GLY A 166 1.69 30.89 -22.08
CA GLY A 166 1.30 31.92 -21.10
C GLY A 166 0.76 31.41 -19.77
N ILE A 167 0.81 30.10 -19.44
CA ILE A 167 0.66 29.69 -18.05
C ILE A 167 1.98 30.04 -17.37
N PRO A 168 2.02 30.90 -16.34
CA PRO A 168 3.27 31.29 -15.72
C PRO A 168 4.01 30.04 -15.23
N GLN A 169 5.14 29.73 -15.87
CA GLN A 169 6.10 28.73 -15.39
C GLN A 169 6.49 29.05 -13.93
N ALA A 170 6.52 30.34 -13.59
CA ALA A 170 6.61 30.87 -12.24
C ALA A 170 5.25 30.76 -11.52
N GLY A 171 5.10 29.75 -10.67
CA GLY A 171 3.93 29.60 -9.80
C GLY A 171 3.17 28.29 -9.95
N GLU A 172 3.48 27.45 -10.94
CA GLU A 172 2.83 26.13 -11.12
C GLU A 172 3.02 25.26 -9.86
N ARG A 173 4.23 25.26 -9.32
CA ARG A 173 4.58 24.58 -8.07
C ARG A 173 3.76 25.10 -6.91
N GLU A 174 3.75 26.42 -6.69
CA GLU A 174 3.03 27.06 -5.60
C GLU A 174 1.52 26.78 -5.70
N ARG A 175 0.98 26.72 -6.93
CA ARG A 175 -0.41 26.35 -7.20
C ARG A 175 -0.69 24.88 -6.92
N TYR A 176 0.23 23.96 -7.25
CA TYR A 176 0.11 22.53 -6.94
C TYR A 176 0.13 22.27 -5.42
N LEU A 177 1.08 22.92 -4.73
CA LEU A 177 1.23 22.84 -3.27
C LEU A 177 0.02 23.44 -2.54
N SER A 178 -0.55 24.53 -3.06
CA SER A 178 -1.71 25.21 -2.46
C SER A 178 -3.07 24.63 -2.87
N CYS A 179 -3.11 23.61 -3.75
CA CYS A 179 -4.37 23.10 -4.28
C CYS A 179 -5.16 22.32 -3.20
N PRO A 180 -6.44 22.65 -2.92
CA PRO A 180 -7.24 21.85 -1.98
C PRO A 180 -7.45 20.44 -2.53
N SER A 181 -7.24 19.46 -1.65
CA SER A 181 -7.05 18.02 -1.87
C SER A 181 -8.00 17.33 -2.85
N SER A 182 -7.57 17.20 -4.11
CA SER A 182 -7.88 16.00 -4.88
C SER A 182 -6.72 15.02 -4.71
N GLU A 183 -6.99 13.90 -4.07
CA GLU A 183 -6.04 12.77 -3.93
C GLU A 183 -5.87 11.99 -5.25
N SER A 184 -6.63 12.33 -6.28
CA SER A 184 -6.57 11.66 -7.58
C SER A 184 -5.30 12.02 -8.33
N MET A 185 -4.72 11.01 -8.98
CA MET A 185 -3.60 11.18 -9.91
C MET A 185 -3.98 12.00 -11.14
N ASP A 186 -5.28 12.10 -11.47
CA ASP A 186 -5.78 12.91 -12.59
C ASP A 186 -5.44 14.39 -12.42
N LEU A 187 -5.25 14.85 -11.17
CA LEU A 187 -4.83 16.21 -10.85
C LEU A 187 -3.50 16.59 -11.52
N LEU A 188 -2.60 15.62 -11.73
CA LEU A 188 -1.32 15.87 -12.40
C LEU A 188 -1.51 16.31 -13.86
N HIS A 189 -2.63 15.99 -14.52
CA HIS A 189 -2.89 16.48 -15.87
C HIS A 189 -3.11 18.00 -15.94
N THR A 190 -3.44 18.63 -14.81
CA THR A 190 -3.56 20.10 -14.68
C THR A 190 -2.21 20.79 -14.48
N PHE A 191 -1.15 20.03 -14.16
CA PHE A 191 0.19 20.53 -13.86
C PHE A 191 1.25 19.80 -14.70
N PRO A 192 1.45 20.20 -15.98
CA PRO A 192 2.28 19.45 -16.94
C PRO A 192 3.74 19.31 -16.50
N HIS A 193 4.33 20.32 -15.85
CA HIS A 193 5.71 20.22 -15.37
C HIS A 193 5.80 19.35 -14.11
N ILE A 194 4.86 19.49 -13.18
CA ILE A 194 4.79 18.62 -11.99
C ILE A 194 4.57 17.16 -12.40
N LYS A 195 3.75 16.91 -13.42
CA LYS A 195 3.55 15.57 -13.99
C LYS A 195 4.83 15.00 -14.58
N LYS A 196 5.58 15.80 -15.38
CA LYS A 196 6.86 15.38 -15.97
C LYS A 196 7.86 15.00 -14.87
N LEU A 197 7.99 15.83 -13.83
CA LEU A 197 8.86 15.56 -12.68
C LEU A 197 8.40 14.32 -11.89
N SER A 198 7.10 14.19 -11.65
CA SER A 198 6.53 13.04 -10.95
C SER A 198 6.84 11.73 -11.68
N LEU A 199 6.72 11.70 -13.01
CA LEU A 199 7.11 10.56 -13.83
C LEU A 199 8.62 10.30 -13.75
N LYS A 200 9.46 11.32 -13.94
CA LYS A 200 10.93 11.18 -13.89
C LYS A 200 11.40 10.54 -12.59
N ILE A 201 10.86 10.99 -11.45
CA ILE A 201 11.32 10.59 -10.12
C ILE A 201 10.62 9.32 -9.61
N ASN A 202 9.31 9.16 -9.84
CA ASN A 202 8.54 8.03 -9.27
C ASN A 202 8.35 6.83 -10.21
N THR A 203 8.63 6.97 -11.51
CA THR A 203 8.43 5.87 -12.49
C THR A 203 9.72 5.31 -13.07
N GLY A 204 10.88 5.75 -12.57
CA GLY A 204 12.13 5.03 -12.79
C GLY A 204 11.95 3.58 -12.37
N LEU A 205 11.98 2.66 -13.33
CA LEU A 205 11.93 1.23 -13.06
C LEU A 205 12.96 0.91 -11.97
N PRO A 206 12.61 0.18 -10.89
CA PRO A 206 13.62 -0.44 -10.05
C PRO A 206 14.32 -1.48 -10.93
N ALA A 207 15.37 -1.03 -11.62
CA ALA A 207 16.03 -1.78 -12.66
C ALA A 207 16.58 -3.10 -12.12
N SER A 208 16.86 -3.22 -10.82
CA SER A 208 17.50 -4.42 -10.28
C SER A 208 16.67 -5.69 -10.49
N ALA A 209 15.37 -5.71 -10.18
CA ALA A 209 14.57 -6.94 -10.31
C ALA A 209 14.19 -7.28 -11.77
N ALA A 210 13.95 -6.27 -12.60
CA ALA A 210 13.67 -6.45 -14.02
C ALA A 210 14.94 -6.87 -14.80
N CYS A 211 16.08 -6.25 -14.50
CA CYS A 211 17.37 -6.62 -15.05
C CYS A 211 17.83 -7.99 -14.53
N GLU A 212 17.62 -8.35 -13.27
CA GLU A 212 17.92 -9.70 -12.76
C GLU A 212 17.16 -10.79 -13.51
N ARG A 213 15.87 -10.58 -13.82
CA ARG A 213 15.08 -11.54 -14.64
C ARG A 213 15.57 -11.61 -16.08
N LEU A 214 15.97 -10.47 -16.66
CA LEU A 214 16.55 -10.39 -18.00
C LEU A 214 17.91 -11.09 -18.06
N PHE A 215 18.79 -10.86 -17.09
CA PHE A 215 20.11 -11.47 -17.00
C PHE A 215 20.05 -12.96 -16.61
N SER A 216 19.06 -13.37 -15.82
CA SER A 216 18.79 -14.79 -15.53
C SER A 216 18.39 -15.56 -16.79
N HIS A 217 17.52 -14.98 -17.64
CA HIS A 217 17.17 -15.58 -18.94
C HIS A 217 18.30 -15.50 -19.97
N ALA A 218 19.09 -14.42 -19.96
CA ALA A 218 20.26 -14.29 -20.83
C ALA A 218 21.39 -15.27 -20.44
N GLY A 219 21.52 -15.61 -19.16
CA GLY A 219 22.45 -16.64 -18.69
C GLY A 219 22.24 -17.98 -19.41
N LEU A 220 20.98 -18.39 -19.62
CA LEU A 220 20.63 -19.61 -20.38
C LEU A 220 21.07 -19.56 -21.85
N LEU A 221 21.17 -18.37 -22.46
CA LEU A 221 21.66 -18.17 -23.82
C LEU A 221 23.20 -18.15 -23.90
N PHE A 222 23.88 -17.64 -22.86
CA PHE A 222 25.34 -17.52 -22.83
C PHE A 222 26.07 -18.75 -22.24
N THR A 223 25.40 -19.61 -21.46
CA THR A 223 26.01 -20.87 -20.97
C THR A 223 25.72 -22.07 -21.88
N ALA A 224 24.90 -21.91 -22.92
CA ALA A 224 24.56 -23.00 -23.84
C ALA A 224 25.58 -23.15 -24.98
N LYS A 225 26.80 -23.61 -24.65
CA LYS A 225 27.62 -24.51 -25.52
C LYS A 225 28.93 -24.94 -24.85
N CYS A 226 28.96 -26.19 -24.34
CA CYS A 226 30.02 -27.20 -24.53
C CYS A 226 29.78 -28.40 -23.61
N SER A 227 28.82 -29.27 -23.93
CA SER A 227 28.74 -30.59 -23.26
C SER A 227 28.02 -31.68 -24.06
N GLN A 228 28.16 -31.70 -25.39
CA GLN A 228 27.87 -32.91 -26.20
C GLN A 228 28.70 -32.90 -27.49
N GLN A 229 29.89 -33.52 -27.44
CA GLN A 229 30.48 -34.32 -28.52
C GLN A 229 31.80 -34.96 -28.02
N GLU A 230 31.68 -36.04 -27.25
CA GLU A 230 32.70 -37.09 -27.14
C GLU A 230 31.96 -38.43 -26.98
N SER A 231 31.72 -39.09 -28.11
CA SER A 231 31.51 -40.54 -28.28
C SER A 231 31.55 -40.85 -29.78
#